data_AF-A0A183EGI0-F1
#
_entry.id   AF-A0A183EGI0-F1
#
_cell.length_a   1.000
_cell.length_b   1.000
_cell.length_c   1.000
_cell.angle_alpha   90.00
_cell.angle_beta   90.00
_cell.angle_gamma   90.00
#
_symmetry.space_group_name_H-M   'P 1'
#
loop_
_entity.id
_entity.type
_entity.pdbx_description
1 polymer ?
#
loop_
_entity_poly.entity_id
_entity_poly.type
_entity_poly.pdbx_seq_one_letter_code
_entity_poly.pdbx_strand_id
1 'polypeptide(L)'
;MGYGIGSVPALNNLACQTSAMNTVIDQIADVKRQSIAYFAKLSEILAFSLADKPIAERPISWTTPYMDSQGAGPTLSLSMPILNTMENGSGLLGVAAVDILFKQIARILPETEQMYAFIVDNNGIAIYHPYLKVPVCQFFLAVFYFDCVSSSLFLRHRYNQRTFRFCYALNPRYIFV
;
A
#
# COMPACT_ATOMS: atom_id res chain seq x y z
N MET A 1 23.51 3.30 -28.04
CA MET A 1 22.67 4.50 -27.87
C MET A 1 22.33 4.58 -26.39
N GLY A 2 23.03 5.44 -25.65
CA GLY A 2 22.76 5.63 -24.22
C GLY A 2 21.46 6.43 -24.08
N TYR A 3 20.52 5.95 -23.27
CA TYR A 3 19.47 6.80 -22.76
C TYR A 3 20.14 8.02 -22.09
N GLY A 4 19.62 9.23 -22.29
CA GLY A 4 20.14 10.41 -21.60
C GLY A 4 19.91 10.27 -20.09
N ILE A 5 20.88 9.68 -19.40
CA ILE A 5 20.94 9.56 -17.94
C ILE A 5 21.45 10.89 -17.38
N GLY A 6 20.77 11.42 -16.36
CA GLY A 6 21.10 12.71 -15.73
C GLY A 6 19.97 13.73 -15.66
N SER A 7 20.25 14.83 -14.96
CA SER A 7 19.31 15.94 -14.71
C SER A 7 19.01 16.71 -16.01
N VAL A 8 17.73 16.79 -16.38
CA VAL A 8 17.26 17.62 -17.50
C VAL A 8 16.75 18.96 -16.96
N PRO A 9 17.40 20.12 -17.26
CA PRO A 9 17.01 21.42 -16.71
C PRO A 9 15.57 21.84 -17.03
N ALA A 10 15.07 21.45 -18.20
CA ALA A 10 13.68 21.72 -18.60
C ALA A 10 12.67 21.03 -17.67
N LEU A 11 12.95 19.81 -17.22
CA LEU A 11 12.09 19.07 -16.28
C LEU A 11 12.18 19.66 -14.87
N ASN A 12 13.36 20.12 -14.45
CA ASN A 12 13.51 20.85 -13.18
C ASN A 12 12.68 22.14 -13.19
N ASN A 13 12.74 22.93 -14.26
CA ASN A 13 11.96 24.15 -14.39
C ASN A 13 10.44 23.86 -14.37
N LEU A 14 10.00 22.83 -15.10
CA LEU A 14 8.60 22.41 -15.09
C LEU A 14 8.12 21.99 -13.69
N ALA A 15 8.94 21.22 -12.96
CA ALA A 15 8.62 20.80 -11.60
C ALA A 15 8.50 22.01 -10.65
N CYS A 16 9.42 22.98 -10.74
CA CYS A 16 9.34 24.21 -9.96
C CYS A 16 8.09 25.03 -10.27
N GLN A 17 7.70 25.16 -11.55
CA GLN A 17 6.51 25.92 -11.96
C GLN A 17 5.20 25.26 -11.51
N THR A 18 5.16 23.93 -11.47
CA THR A 18 3.95 23.15 -11.11
C THR A 18 3.89 22.77 -9.64
N SER A 19 4.84 23.23 -8.81
CA SER A 19 5.01 22.78 -7.41
C SER A 19 5.15 21.26 -7.26
N ALA A 20 5.61 20.59 -8.31
CA ALA A 20 5.84 19.15 -8.34
C ALA A 20 7.28 18.81 -7.91
N MET A 21 7.62 17.53 -7.95
CA MET A 21 8.95 17.01 -7.67
C MET A 21 9.55 16.40 -8.94
N ASN A 22 10.83 16.66 -9.20
CA ASN A 22 11.60 15.94 -10.23
C ASN A 22 12.63 15.03 -9.55
N THR A 23 12.82 13.83 -10.08
CA THR A 23 13.83 12.88 -9.62
C THR A 23 14.50 12.21 -10.82
N VAL A 24 15.80 11.94 -10.71
CA VAL A 24 16.56 11.26 -11.74
C VAL A 24 16.77 9.81 -11.29
N ILE A 25 16.54 8.87 -12.20
CA ILE A 25 16.76 7.43 -11.98
C ILE A 25 17.91 7.01 -12.88
N ASP A 26 19.12 6.94 -12.30
CA ASP A 26 20.33 6.58 -13.04
C ASP A 26 20.68 5.10 -12.89
N GLN A 27 20.26 4.46 -11.79
CA GLN A 27 20.50 3.05 -11.53
C GLN A 27 19.23 2.28 -11.19
N ILE A 28 19.27 0.95 -11.40
CA ILE A 28 18.19 0.03 -11.01
C ILE A 28 17.94 0.10 -9.50
N ALA A 29 18.98 0.34 -8.70
CA ALA A 29 18.87 0.49 -7.25
C ALA A 29 18.04 1.72 -6.84
N ASP A 30 18.00 2.77 -7.66
CA ASP A 30 17.27 4.01 -7.37
C ASP A 30 15.77 3.87 -7.60
N VAL A 31 15.35 2.94 -8.46
CA VAL A 31 13.96 2.78 -8.90
C VAL A 31 13.01 2.72 -7.70
N LYS A 32 13.31 1.86 -6.71
CA LYS A 32 12.44 1.67 -5.54
C LYS A 32 12.32 2.94 -4.70
N ARG A 33 13.43 3.67 -4.51
CA ARG A 33 13.45 4.88 -3.67
C ARG A 33 12.80 6.06 -4.39
N GLN A 34 13.10 6.25 -5.67
CA GLN A 34 12.56 7.37 -6.44
C GLN A 34 11.09 7.17 -6.78
N SER A 35 10.64 5.93 -6.99
CA SER A 35 9.22 5.64 -7.25
C SER A 35 8.30 5.99 -6.09
N ILE A 36 8.81 6.03 -4.85
CA ILE A 36 8.02 6.38 -3.65
C ILE A 36 8.29 7.80 -3.15
N ALA A 37 9.30 8.49 -3.69
CA ALA A 37 9.74 9.80 -3.19
C ALA A 37 8.65 10.89 -3.32
N TYR A 38 7.74 10.75 -4.29
CA TYR A 38 6.63 11.69 -4.48
C TYR A 38 5.70 11.79 -3.27
N PHE A 39 5.61 10.75 -2.43
CA PHE A 39 4.83 10.80 -1.20
C PHE A 39 5.34 11.86 -0.23
N ALA A 40 6.65 12.12 -0.20
CA ALA A 40 7.20 13.19 0.63
C ALA A 40 6.59 14.55 0.23
N LYS A 41 6.52 14.84 -1.07
CA LYS A 41 5.93 16.10 -1.56
C LYS A 41 4.44 16.20 -1.27
N LEU A 42 3.68 15.12 -1.48
CA LEU A 42 2.24 15.10 -1.17
C LEU A 42 1.99 15.22 0.35
N SER A 43 2.88 14.68 1.17
CA SER A 43 2.74 14.72 2.63
C SER A 43 2.91 16.12 3.22
N GLU A 44 3.62 17.04 2.54
CA GLU A 44 3.75 18.44 2.97
C GLU A 44 2.38 19.14 3.03
N ILE A 45 1.56 18.94 2.00
CA ILE A 45 0.21 19.53 1.94
C ILE A 45 -0.70 18.92 3.00
N LEU A 46 -0.61 17.61 3.20
CA LEU A 46 -1.33 16.92 4.27
C LEU A 46 -0.92 17.48 5.65
N ALA A 47 0.39 17.65 5.89
CA ALA A 47 0.91 18.20 7.14
C ALA A 47 0.38 19.62 7.39
N PHE A 48 0.37 20.47 6.36
CA PHE A 48 -0.20 21.81 6.46
C PHE A 48 -1.69 21.77 6.82
N SER A 49 -2.48 20.92 6.15
CA SER A 49 -3.93 20.80 6.42
C SER A 49 -4.29 20.25 7.80
N LEU A 50 -3.34 19.56 8.45
CA LEU A 50 -3.52 18.90 9.74
C LEU A 50 -2.76 19.60 10.87
N ALA A 51 -2.06 20.70 10.57
CA ALA A 51 -1.23 21.43 11.52
C ALA A 51 -2.06 21.97 12.71
N ASP A 52 -3.23 22.52 12.41
CA ASP A 52 -4.11 23.14 13.41
C ASP A 52 -4.98 22.12 14.19
N LYS A 53 -5.00 20.85 13.75
CA LYS A 53 -5.88 19.84 14.34
C LYS A 53 -5.18 19.09 15.49
N PRO A 54 -5.82 18.97 16.66
CA PRO A 54 -5.28 18.17 17.76
C PRO A 54 -5.22 16.69 17.36
N ILE A 55 -4.34 15.93 18.02
CA ILE A 55 -4.06 14.52 17.68
C ILE A 55 -5.35 13.67 17.68
N ALA A 56 -6.26 13.92 18.63
CA ALA A 56 -7.52 13.18 18.76
C ALA A 56 -8.50 13.36 17.59
N GLU A 57 -8.39 14.46 16.84
CA GLU A 57 -9.28 14.79 15.71
C GLU A 57 -8.64 14.50 14.34
N ARG A 58 -7.42 13.95 14.33
CA ARG A 58 -6.74 13.59 13.08
C ARG A 58 -7.42 12.38 12.45
N PRO A 59 -7.58 12.37 11.12
CA PRO A 59 -8.22 11.26 10.44
C PRO A 59 -7.36 10.01 10.57
N ILE A 60 -8.03 8.92 10.91
CA ILE A 60 -7.44 7.58 10.97
C ILE A 60 -7.78 6.85 9.67
N SER A 61 -6.82 6.12 9.13
CA SER A 61 -7.01 5.30 7.92
C SER A 61 -6.84 3.82 8.22
N TRP A 62 -7.81 3.03 7.74
CA TRP A 62 -7.79 1.58 7.82
C TRP A 62 -7.18 1.00 6.55
N THR A 63 -6.28 0.03 6.69
CA THR A 63 -5.78 -0.72 5.55
C THR A 63 -6.77 -1.81 5.14
N THR A 64 -6.71 -2.21 3.87
CA THR A 64 -7.33 -3.46 3.45
C THR A 64 -6.63 -4.65 4.12
N PRO A 65 -7.31 -5.80 4.24
CA PRO A 65 -6.69 -7.01 4.80
C PRO A 65 -5.42 -7.42 4.06
N TYR A 66 -4.36 -7.65 4.81
CA TYR A 66 -3.09 -8.17 4.30
C TYR A 66 -2.51 -9.20 5.27
N MET A 67 -1.50 -9.94 4.83
CA MET A 67 -0.78 -10.86 5.70
C MET A 67 0.36 -10.12 6.38
N ASP A 68 0.40 -10.19 7.71
CA ASP A 68 1.46 -9.58 8.48
C ASP A 68 2.83 -10.11 8.06
N SER A 69 3.78 -9.17 7.89
CA SER A 69 5.17 -9.46 7.61
C SER A 69 5.81 -10.33 8.70
N GLN A 70 5.43 -10.23 9.97
CA GLN A 70 6.01 -11.08 11.02
C GLN A 70 5.40 -12.49 11.05
N GLY A 71 4.42 -12.79 10.19
CA GLY A 71 3.78 -14.09 10.09
C GLY A 71 2.68 -14.33 11.13
N ALA A 72 2.19 -13.29 11.82
CA ALA A 72 1.08 -13.44 12.76
C ALA A 72 -0.25 -13.85 12.09
N GLY A 73 -0.33 -13.67 10.76
CA GLY A 73 -1.45 -14.07 9.91
C GLY A 73 -2.17 -12.89 9.29
N PRO A 74 -3.43 -13.07 8.85
CA PRO A 74 -4.22 -11.99 8.27
C PRO A 74 -4.53 -10.92 9.31
N THR A 75 -4.26 -9.69 8.90
CA THR A 75 -4.20 -8.51 9.76
C THR A 75 -4.75 -7.32 8.99
N LEU A 76 -5.26 -6.36 9.74
CA LEU A 76 -5.61 -5.03 9.27
C LEU A 76 -4.96 -4.00 10.19
N SER A 77 -4.53 -2.87 9.64
CA SER A 77 -3.83 -1.85 10.40
C SER A 77 -4.63 -0.57 10.44
N LEU A 78 -4.64 0.01 11.62
CA LEU A 78 -5.15 1.34 11.86
C LEU A 78 -3.97 2.30 11.88
N SER A 79 -3.98 3.30 11.00
CA SER A 79 -2.83 4.20 10.79
C SER A 79 -3.18 5.67 10.98
N MET A 80 -2.21 6.43 11.49
CA MET A 80 -2.29 7.88 11.66
C MET A 80 -0.95 8.57 11.33
N PRO A 81 -0.97 9.74 10.67
CA PRO A 81 0.24 10.50 10.39
C PRO A 81 0.76 11.23 11.64
N ILE A 82 2.08 11.17 11.86
CA ILE A 82 2.79 11.94 12.89
C ILE A 82 3.45 13.13 12.20
N LEU A 83 3.08 14.34 12.62
CA LEU A 83 3.57 15.59 12.06
C LEU A 83 4.68 16.18 12.94
N ASN A 84 5.56 16.93 12.31
CA ASN A 84 6.54 17.74 13.01
C ASN A 84 5.84 18.96 13.62
N THR A 85 6.01 19.18 14.92
CA THR A 85 5.39 20.29 15.67
C THR A 85 6.41 21.37 16.07
N MET A 86 7.64 21.29 15.58
CA MET A 86 8.67 22.31 15.85
C MET A 86 8.33 23.61 15.10
N GLU A 87 8.70 24.76 15.65
CA GLU A 87 8.34 26.09 15.13
C GLU A 87 8.74 26.35 13.66
N ASN A 88 9.75 25.62 13.14
CA ASN A 88 10.17 25.65 11.73
C ASN A 88 10.07 24.28 11.04
N GLY A 89 9.50 23.30 11.73
CA GLY A 89 9.37 21.93 11.25
C GLY A 89 8.05 21.73 10.54
N SER A 90 7.98 22.05 9.24
CA SER A 90 6.84 21.63 8.41
C SER A 90 7.13 20.25 7.82
N GLY A 91 6.26 19.28 8.07
CA GLY A 91 6.36 17.97 7.41
C GLY A 91 5.86 16.78 8.23
N LEU A 92 5.69 15.67 7.53
CA LEU A 92 5.39 14.36 8.08
C LEU A 92 6.69 13.74 8.64
N LEU A 93 6.71 13.38 9.93
CA LEU A 93 7.81 12.62 10.53
C LEU A 93 7.72 11.13 10.22
N GLY A 94 6.49 10.61 10.15
CA GLY A 94 6.23 9.21 9.86
C GLY A 94 4.75 8.86 10.05
N VAL A 95 4.46 7.56 10.03
CA VAL A 95 3.11 7.02 10.23
C VAL A 95 3.16 6.05 11.39
N ALA A 96 2.32 6.27 12.40
CA ALA A 96 2.08 5.27 13.44
C ALA A 96 0.96 4.36 12.96
N ALA A 97 1.14 3.06 13.18
CA ALA A 97 0.12 2.07 12.89
C ALA A 97 0.02 1.05 14.03
N VAL A 98 -1.20 0.55 14.25
CA VAL A 98 -1.49 -0.54 15.16
C VAL A 98 -2.20 -1.65 14.40
N ASP A 99 -1.70 -2.86 14.58
CA ASP A 99 -2.18 -4.05 13.88
C ASP A 99 -3.26 -4.76 14.68
N ILE A 100 -4.34 -5.13 13.99
CA ILE A 100 -5.46 -5.90 14.53
C ILE A 100 -5.55 -7.22 13.77
N LEU A 101 -5.38 -8.31 14.50
CA LEU A 101 -5.41 -9.66 13.95
C LEU A 101 -6.85 -10.09 13.70
N PHE A 102 -7.08 -10.83 12.61
CA PHE A 102 -8.41 -11.38 12.31
C PHE A 102 -8.93 -12.28 13.44
N LYS A 103 -8.03 -12.98 14.14
CA LYS A 103 -8.34 -13.78 15.33
C LYS A 103 -8.93 -12.95 16.48
N GLN A 104 -8.55 -11.67 16.60
CA GLN A 104 -9.11 -10.78 17.62
C GLN A 104 -10.52 -10.32 17.23
N ILE A 105 -10.74 -10.04 15.95
CA ILE A 105 -12.05 -9.65 15.40
C ILE A 105 -13.03 -10.81 15.51
N ALA A 106 -12.61 -12.02 15.14
CA ALA A 106 -13.43 -13.23 15.23
C ALA A 106 -13.91 -13.52 16.66
N ARG A 107 -13.16 -13.11 17.70
CA ARG A 107 -13.58 -13.27 19.10
C ARG A 107 -14.68 -12.29 19.52
N ILE A 108 -14.75 -11.13 18.86
CA ILE A 108 -15.71 -10.07 19.18
C ILE A 108 -17.02 -10.29 18.42
N LEU A 109 -16.94 -10.84 17.22
CA LEU A 109 -18.10 -11.09 16.37
C LEU A 109 -18.87 -12.32 16.85
N PRO A 110 -20.21 -12.26 16.92
CA PRO A 110 -21.01 -13.43 17.23
C PRO A 110 -20.98 -14.41 16.04
N GLU A 111 -20.63 -15.65 16.33
CA GLU A 111 -20.66 -16.75 15.34
C GLU A 111 -21.55 -17.86 15.90
N THR A 112 -22.63 -18.17 15.19
CA THR A 112 -23.49 -19.32 15.47
C THR A 112 -23.50 -20.23 14.26
N GLU A 113 -23.90 -21.49 14.40
CA GLU A 113 -23.89 -22.46 13.29
C GLU A 113 -24.73 -22.04 12.08
N GLN A 114 -25.66 -21.10 12.25
CA GLN A 114 -26.59 -20.64 11.21
C GLN A 114 -26.36 -19.19 10.75
N MET A 115 -25.60 -18.39 11.52
CA MET A 115 -25.42 -16.96 11.23
C MET A 115 -23.96 -16.57 11.43
N TYR A 116 -23.43 -15.82 10.47
CA TYR A 116 -22.11 -15.23 10.56
C TYR A 116 -22.17 -13.73 10.34
N ALA A 117 -21.29 -13.01 11.04
CA ALA A 117 -21.07 -11.60 10.81
C ALA A 117 -19.92 -11.40 9.82
N PHE A 118 -20.06 -10.39 8.96
CA PHE A 118 -19.02 -9.94 8.05
C PHE A 118 -18.93 -8.42 8.10
N ILE A 119 -17.75 -7.88 7.81
CA ILE A 119 -17.47 -6.44 7.84
C ILE A 119 -17.14 -6.00 6.42
N VAL A 120 -17.79 -4.94 5.97
CA VAL A 120 -17.60 -4.35 4.64
C VAL A 120 -17.24 -2.88 4.79
N ASP A 121 -16.29 -2.42 4.00
CA ASP A 121 -15.96 -0.99 3.89
C ASP A 121 -17.04 -0.24 3.10
N ASN A 122 -17.04 1.09 3.19
CA ASN A 122 -17.90 1.98 2.41
C ASN A 122 -17.73 1.81 0.89
N ASN A 123 -16.62 1.21 0.45
CA ASN A 123 -16.35 0.87 -0.95
C ASN A 123 -16.91 -0.51 -1.38
N GLY A 124 -17.64 -1.21 -0.52
CA GLY A 124 -18.16 -2.56 -0.81
C GLY A 124 -17.10 -3.67 -0.72
N ILE A 125 -15.90 -3.36 -0.21
CA ILE A 125 -14.81 -4.32 -0.04
C ILE A 125 -14.99 -5.05 1.29
N ALA A 126 -15.04 -6.39 1.26
CA ALA A 126 -15.10 -7.19 2.47
C ALA A 126 -13.77 -7.08 3.26
N ILE A 127 -13.85 -6.46 4.44
CA ILE A 127 -12.73 -6.35 5.39
C ILE A 127 -12.60 -7.67 6.16
N TYR A 128 -13.71 -8.24 6.61
CA TYR A 128 -13.72 -9.51 7.32
C TYR A 128 -14.87 -10.37 6.84
N HIS A 129 -14.60 -11.65 6.58
CA HIS A 129 -15.59 -12.67 6.32
C HIS A 129 -15.01 -14.01 6.77
N PRO A 130 -15.79 -14.92 7.42
CA PRO A 130 -15.26 -16.20 7.91
C PRO A 130 -14.61 -17.04 6.80
N TYR A 131 -15.17 -16.95 5.59
CA TYR A 131 -14.66 -17.64 4.40
C TYR A 131 -13.78 -16.74 3.51
N LEU A 132 -13.27 -15.61 4.03
CA LEU A 132 -12.41 -14.73 3.25
C LEU A 132 -11.09 -15.44 2.96
N LYS A 133 -10.81 -15.64 1.66
CA LYS A 133 -9.51 -16.17 1.22
C LYS A 133 -8.51 -15.01 1.19
N VAL A 134 -7.73 -14.89 2.26
CA VAL A 134 -6.59 -13.98 2.29
C VAL A 134 -5.45 -14.53 1.42
N PRO A 135 -4.72 -13.65 0.68
CA PRO A 135 -3.60 -14.09 -0.13
C PRO A 135 -2.54 -14.75 0.78
N VAL A 136 -2.05 -15.91 0.38
CA VAL A 136 -1.03 -16.63 1.15
C VAL A 136 0.29 -15.86 1.08
N CYS A 137 0.87 -15.51 2.23
CA CYS A 137 2.23 -14.99 2.28
C CYS A 137 3.17 -16.19 2.05
N GLN A 138 3.74 -16.30 0.85
CA GLN A 138 4.66 -17.39 0.54
C GLN A 138 6.02 -17.07 1.20
N PHE A 139 6.30 -17.70 2.32
CA PHE A 139 7.63 -17.66 2.95
C PHE A 139 8.65 -18.33 2.02
N PHE A 140 9.28 -17.58 1.12
CA PHE A 140 10.47 -18.07 0.45
C PHE A 140 11.66 -17.91 1.40
N LEU A 141 12.14 -19.03 1.95
CA LEU A 141 13.38 -19.17 2.74
C LEU A 141 14.63 -18.94 1.87
N ALA A 142 14.71 -17.78 1.21
CA ALA A 142 15.90 -17.37 0.48
C ALA A 142 16.03 -15.85 0.58
N VAL A 143 16.81 -15.43 1.58
CA VAL A 143 17.34 -14.08 1.79
C VAL A 143 16.27 -13.05 2.21
N PHE A 144 16.40 -12.56 3.45
CA PHE A 144 15.72 -11.42 4.07
C PHE A 144 15.05 -10.41 3.11
N TYR A 145 13.88 -10.75 2.58
CA TYR A 145 13.04 -9.85 1.81
C TYR A 145 11.57 -10.22 2.09
N PHE A 146 10.95 -9.47 3.00
CA PHE A 146 9.52 -9.58 3.32
C PHE A 146 8.71 -8.89 2.23
N ASP A 147 8.56 -9.57 1.10
CA ASP A 147 7.62 -9.16 0.07
C ASP A 147 6.36 -10.01 0.21
N CYS A 148 5.38 -9.53 0.97
CA CYS A 148 4.03 -10.07 0.90
C CYS A 148 3.36 -9.51 -0.37
N VAL A 149 3.67 -10.12 -1.51
CA VAL A 149 3.13 -9.71 -2.81
C VAL A 149 1.69 -10.20 -2.92
N SER A 150 0.75 -9.26 -3.08
CA SER A 150 -0.62 -9.53 -3.52
C SER A 150 -0.59 -10.43 -4.77
N SER A 151 -1.40 -11.50 -4.77
CA SER A 151 -1.39 -12.65 -5.69
C SER A 151 -1.54 -12.35 -7.20
N SER A 152 -0.65 -11.56 -7.79
CA SER A 152 -0.58 -11.29 -9.22
C SER A 152 0.74 -11.73 -9.87
N LEU A 153 1.61 -12.45 -9.14
CA LEU A 153 2.85 -13.04 -9.69
C LEU A 153 2.75 -14.56 -9.85
N PHE A 154 1.81 -15.01 -10.69
CA PHE A 154 1.86 -16.36 -11.25
C PHE A 154 2.50 -16.28 -12.64
N LEU A 155 3.60 -17.03 -12.82
CA LEU A 155 4.44 -17.20 -14.03
C LEU A 155 5.66 -16.28 -14.17
N ARG A 156 6.65 -16.45 -13.29
CA ARG A 156 8.06 -16.43 -13.74
C ARG A 156 8.42 -17.81 -14.26
N HIS A 157 8.21 -18.03 -15.55
CA HIS A 157 8.94 -19.05 -16.28
C HIS A 157 9.79 -18.37 -17.35
N ARG A 158 11.05 -18.81 -17.43
CA ARG A 158 12.06 -18.33 -18.37
C ARG A 158 11.51 -18.30 -19.79
N TYR A 159 11.64 -17.19 -20.52
CA TYR A 159 12.40 -17.06 -21.78
C TYR A 159 12.05 -15.74 -22.49
N ASN A 160 13.11 -15.04 -22.90
CA ASN A 160 13.34 -14.34 -24.17
C ASN A 160 12.22 -13.49 -24.86
N GLN A 161 12.69 -12.35 -25.38
CA GLN A 161 12.00 -11.33 -26.18
C GLN A 161 10.88 -11.84 -27.09
N ARG A 162 9.68 -11.24 -26.99
CA ARG A 162 8.89 -10.62 -28.08
C ARG A 162 7.41 -10.48 -27.68
N THR A 163 6.89 -9.25 -27.81
CA THR A 163 5.47 -8.88 -28.01
C THR A 163 4.42 -9.48 -27.05
N PHE A 164 4.01 -8.68 -26.06
CA PHE A 164 2.79 -8.94 -25.29
C PHE A 164 1.56 -8.47 -26.09
N ARG A 165 0.72 -9.42 -26.50
CA ARG A 165 -0.66 -9.20 -26.93
C ARG A 165 -1.55 -9.75 -25.81
N PHE A 166 -2.36 -8.90 -25.19
CA PHE A 166 -3.32 -9.32 -24.16
C PHE A 166 -4.53 -9.98 -24.83
N CYS A 167 -4.74 -11.27 -24.55
CA CYS A 167 -6.03 -11.94 -24.75
C CYS A 167 -6.53 -12.38 -23.36
N TYR A 168 -7.63 -11.79 -22.91
CA TYR A 168 -8.34 -12.23 -21.70
C TYR A 168 -9.21 -13.44 -22.06
N ALA A 169 -8.99 -14.56 -21.40
CA ALA A 169 -9.93 -15.68 -21.39
C ALA A 169 -10.91 -15.47 -20.23
N LEU A 170 -12.16 -15.13 -20.57
CA LEU A 170 -13.31 -15.30 -19.71
C LEU A 170 -13.55 -16.79 -19.49
N ASN A 171 -13.68 -17.24 -18.25
CA ASN A 171 -14.65 -18.30 -17.97
C ASN A 171 -15.26 -18.10 -16.57
N PRO A 172 -16.60 -18.23 -16.48
CA PRO A 172 -17.42 -17.76 -15.39
C PRO A 172 -17.46 -18.80 -14.27
N ARG A 173 -17.92 -18.40 -13.08
CA ARG A 173 -18.93 -19.16 -12.33
C ARG A 173 -19.31 -18.46 -11.01
N TYR A 174 -20.58 -18.07 -10.99
CA TYR A 174 -21.49 -17.84 -9.85
C TYR A 174 -21.37 -16.53 -9.06
N ILE A 175 -22.17 -15.57 -9.53
CA ILE A 175 -22.90 -14.57 -8.73
C ILE A 175 -24.11 -15.29 -8.13
N PHE A 176 -24.39 -15.11 -6.83
CA PHE A 176 -25.76 -15.06 -6.35
C PHE A 176 -25.91 -14.03 -5.24
N VAL A 177 -27.04 -13.34 -5.33
CA VAL A 177 -27.60 -12.25 -4.51
C VAL A 177 -27.80 -12.67 -3.07
#